data_AF-A0A819V5J3-F1
#
_entry.id   AF-A0A819V5J3-F1
#
_cell.length_a   1.000
_cell.length_b   1.000
_cell.length_c   1.000
_cell.angle_alpha   90.00
_cell.angle_beta   90.00
_cell.angle_gamma   90.00
#
_symmetry.space_group_name_H-M   'P 1'
#
loop_
_entity.id
_entity.type
_entity.pdbx_description
1 polymer ?
#
loop_
_entity_poly.entity_id
_entity_poly.type
_entity_poly.pdbx_seq_one_letter_code
_entity_poly.pdbx_strand_id
1 'polypeptide(L)'
;SLLMSYEDWPKEPIIEQKSNEKLLVIRGKDTGRPTWHYIFVPHHNLANLKAQPKGSIMDVTKFGRISEYRNNRGEVKATSGWGTNPPRILKNWLEEYNSSPAVDENISLTYINDDIRLCTMQRAIPEQLLGYFHRYFAPQRFHYIELIEDLPSSLARRAGLKSYDRIIFLNGVNVENDSRTQFGHRFDIDRHLPVEMLVCSPATYEHYKANQKIFHFDLSTIQRLKPVYATSSNK
;
A
#
# COMPACT_ATOMS: atom_id res chain seq x y z
N SER A 1 19.91 -14.51 -33.35
CA SER A 1 18.65 -15.23 -33.19
C SER A 1 18.76 -16.16 -31.99
N LEU A 2 18.20 -15.75 -30.86
CA LEU A 2 17.82 -16.66 -29.78
C LEU A 2 16.51 -16.08 -29.27
N LEU A 3 15.42 -16.41 -29.97
CA LEU A 3 14.11 -16.44 -29.34
C LEU A 3 14.29 -17.39 -28.16
N MET A 4 14.26 -16.88 -26.92
CA MET A 4 14.11 -17.73 -25.75
C MET A 4 12.97 -18.70 -26.07
N SER A 5 13.27 -20.00 -26.09
CA SER A 5 12.30 -20.99 -26.50
C SER A 5 11.10 -20.91 -25.56
N TYR A 6 9.93 -21.18 -26.10
CA TYR A 6 8.66 -21.17 -25.38
C TYR A 6 8.60 -22.22 -24.22
N GLU A 7 9.69 -22.94 -23.98
CA GLU A 7 9.80 -24.03 -23.00
C GLU A 7 10.41 -23.58 -21.66
N ASP A 8 10.94 -22.35 -21.56
CA ASP A 8 11.53 -21.81 -20.33
C ASP A 8 10.58 -20.85 -19.55
N TRP A 9 9.30 -20.79 -19.95
CA TRP A 9 8.30 -19.96 -19.28
C TRP A 9 7.88 -20.56 -17.92
N PRO A 10 7.73 -19.73 -16.87
CA PRO A 10 7.35 -20.18 -15.53
C PRO A 10 5.93 -20.72 -15.46
N LYS A 11 5.72 -21.73 -14.60
CA LYS A 11 4.39 -22.21 -14.21
C LYS A 11 3.74 -21.34 -13.14
N GLU A 12 4.55 -20.78 -12.24
CA GLU A 12 4.08 -19.98 -11.11
C GLU A 12 5.00 -18.78 -10.88
N PRO A 13 4.45 -17.59 -10.60
CA PRO A 13 5.26 -16.43 -10.21
C PRO A 13 5.89 -16.69 -8.83
N ILE A 14 7.19 -16.37 -8.63
CA ILE A 14 7.77 -16.35 -7.28
C ILE A 14 7.32 -15.04 -6.63
N ILE A 15 6.15 -15.09 -5.97
CA ILE A 15 5.54 -13.94 -5.30
C ILE A 15 5.86 -14.04 -3.81
N GLU A 16 7.00 -13.49 -3.40
CA GLU A 16 7.09 -12.83 -2.10
C GLU A 16 6.92 -11.33 -2.33
N GLN A 17 5.81 -10.91 -2.94
CA GLN A 17 5.49 -9.49 -2.96
C GLN A 17 5.13 -9.09 -1.54
N LYS A 18 5.87 -8.12 -1.00
CA LYS A 18 5.55 -7.53 0.28
C LYS A 18 4.34 -6.60 0.08
N SER A 19 3.47 -6.52 1.07
CA SER A 19 2.29 -5.62 1.13
C SER A 19 2.59 -4.15 0.84
N ASN A 20 3.87 -3.75 0.91
CA ASN A 20 4.35 -2.39 0.67
C ASN A 20 5.01 -2.18 -0.69
N GLU A 21 4.90 -3.13 -1.60
CA GLU A 21 5.44 -3.04 -2.95
C GLU A 21 4.31 -3.07 -3.96
N LYS A 22 4.52 -2.40 -5.09
CA LYS A 22 3.64 -2.50 -6.26
C LYS A 22 4.45 -3.06 -7.43
N LEU A 23 3.92 -4.10 -8.06
CA LEU A 23 4.49 -4.66 -9.28
C LEU A 23 4.20 -3.72 -10.46
N LEU A 24 5.25 -3.23 -11.10
CA LEU A 24 5.18 -2.38 -12.30
C LEU A 24 5.97 -2.98 -13.45
N VAL A 25 5.54 -2.69 -14.67
CA VAL A 25 6.33 -2.95 -15.88
C VAL A 25 6.91 -1.65 -16.40
N ILE A 26 8.23 -1.60 -16.49
CA ILE A 26 8.96 -0.50 -17.12
C ILE A 26 9.42 -0.93 -18.51
N ARG A 27 9.21 -0.06 -19.49
CA ARG A 27 9.68 -0.24 -20.86
C ARG A 27 10.88 0.64 -21.12
N GLY A 28 11.91 0.08 -21.74
CA GLY A 28 13.15 0.79 -22.02
C GLY A 28 13.89 0.26 -23.22
N LYS A 29 15.16 0.67 -23.32
CA LYS A 29 16.13 0.12 -24.27
C LYS A 29 17.43 -0.17 -23.53
N ASP A 30 17.80 -1.43 -23.43
CA ASP A 30 19.13 -1.81 -22.94
C ASP A 30 20.02 -2.03 -24.16
N THR A 31 21.17 -1.36 -24.24
CA THR A 31 22.09 -1.46 -25.38
C THR A 31 21.41 -1.23 -26.75
N GLY A 32 20.39 -0.36 -26.79
CA GLY A 32 19.63 -0.03 -28.00
C GLY A 32 18.52 -1.02 -28.38
N ARG A 33 18.40 -2.15 -27.69
CA ARG A 33 17.35 -3.15 -27.93
C ARG A 33 16.16 -2.90 -27.01
N PRO A 34 14.91 -2.95 -27.52
CA PRO A 34 13.72 -2.86 -26.67
C PRO A 34 13.75 -3.89 -25.55
N THR A 35 13.50 -3.45 -24.32
CA THR A 35 13.51 -4.29 -23.12
C THR A 35 12.28 -3.97 -22.25
N TRP A 36 11.91 -4.94 -21.43
CA TRP A 36 10.92 -4.81 -20.39
C TRP A 36 11.46 -5.34 -19.06
N HIS A 37 11.15 -4.64 -17.98
CA HIS A 37 11.53 -5.02 -16.62
C HIS A 37 10.30 -5.03 -15.72
N TYR A 38 10.05 -6.15 -15.05
CA TYR A 38 9.05 -6.24 -13.98
C TYR A 38 9.71 -5.94 -12.66
N ILE A 39 9.16 -4.99 -11.91
CA ILE A 39 9.83 -4.43 -10.73
C ILE A 39 8.82 -4.30 -9.61
N PHE A 40 9.15 -4.88 -8.47
CA PHE A 40 8.47 -4.57 -7.22
C PHE A 40 9.04 -3.26 -6.68
N VAL A 41 8.23 -2.22 -6.76
CA VAL A 41 8.60 -0.87 -6.34
C VAL A 41 7.92 -0.60 -4.99
N PRO A 42 8.70 -0.39 -3.91
CA PRO A 42 8.12 0.03 -2.64
C PRO A 42 7.26 1.28 -2.82
N HIS A 43 6.12 1.36 -2.14
CA HIS A 43 5.13 2.41 -2.36
C HIS A 43 5.71 3.82 -2.15
N HIS A 44 6.60 4.00 -1.17
CA HIS A 44 7.30 5.26 -0.91
C HIS A 44 8.18 5.74 -2.07
N ASN A 45 8.54 4.86 -3.00
CA ASN A 45 9.41 5.16 -4.14
C ASN A 45 8.64 5.33 -5.46
N LEU A 46 7.31 5.13 -5.45
CA LEU A 46 6.46 5.23 -6.65
C LEU A 46 6.44 6.66 -7.23
N ALA A 47 6.41 7.70 -6.41
CA ALA A 47 6.45 9.09 -6.91
C ALA A 47 7.78 9.38 -7.61
N ASN A 48 8.90 9.01 -6.98
CA ASN A 48 10.23 9.24 -7.54
C ASN A 48 10.40 8.55 -8.89
N LEU A 49 9.85 7.34 -9.03
CA LEU A 49 9.83 6.61 -10.28
C LEU A 49 8.92 7.28 -11.33
N LYS A 50 7.71 7.70 -10.96
CA LYS A 50 6.76 8.35 -11.87
C LYS A 50 7.21 9.75 -12.31
N ALA A 51 8.00 10.43 -11.50
CA ALA A 51 8.56 11.75 -11.81
C ALA A 51 9.69 11.69 -12.84
N GLN A 52 10.19 10.49 -13.18
CA GLN A 52 11.26 10.36 -14.15
C GLN A 52 10.80 10.79 -15.56
N PRO A 53 11.57 11.64 -16.25
CA PRO A 53 11.23 12.06 -17.60
C PRO A 53 11.09 10.87 -18.55
N LYS A 54 10.06 10.89 -19.40
CA LYS A 54 9.87 9.82 -20.38
C LYS A 54 11.06 9.76 -21.33
N GLY A 55 11.71 8.59 -21.41
CA GLY A 55 12.87 8.38 -22.27
C GLY A 55 14.21 8.74 -21.63
N SER A 56 14.24 9.09 -20.33
CA SER A 56 15.51 9.23 -19.61
C SER A 56 16.22 7.88 -19.46
N ILE A 57 17.55 7.94 -19.38
CA ILE A 57 18.36 6.79 -18.97
C ILE A 57 18.08 6.55 -17.49
N MET A 58 17.61 5.37 -17.14
CA MET A 58 17.20 5.02 -15.79
C MET A 58 17.76 3.67 -15.39
N ASP A 59 18.42 3.64 -14.23
CA ASP A 59 18.68 2.40 -13.52
C ASP A 59 17.47 2.08 -12.65
N VAL A 60 16.70 1.10 -13.10
CA VAL A 60 15.42 0.74 -12.50
C VAL A 60 15.57 0.07 -11.13
N THR A 61 16.76 -0.48 -10.83
CA THR A 61 17.06 -1.13 -9.55
C THR A 61 17.18 -0.12 -8.39
N LYS A 62 17.37 1.17 -8.71
CA LYS A 62 17.32 2.26 -7.72
C LYS A 62 15.92 2.49 -7.15
N PHE A 63 14.89 2.03 -7.86
CA PHE A 63 13.50 2.27 -7.47
C PHE A 63 12.87 1.07 -6.75
N GLY A 64 13.38 -0.14 -7.00
CA GLY A 64 12.83 -1.36 -6.44
C GLY A 64 13.64 -2.58 -6.88
N ARG A 65 13.14 -3.76 -6.55
CA ARG A 65 13.78 -5.02 -6.92
C ARG A 65 13.14 -5.60 -8.16
N ILE A 66 13.96 -6.22 -9.02
CA ILE A 66 13.46 -6.93 -10.19
C ILE A 66 12.68 -8.16 -9.69
N SER A 67 11.49 -8.37 -10.24
CA SER A 67 10.70 -9.57 -9.98
C SER A 67 11.46 -10.79 -10.51
N GLU A 68 11.32 -11.94 -9.86
CA GLU A 68 11.96 -13.19 -10.27
C GLU A 68 10.90 -14.29 -10.42
N TYR A 69 11.24 -15.32 -11.20
CA TYR A 69 10.40 -16.50 -11.40
C TYR A 69 11.25 -17.77 -11.39
N ARG A 70 10.63 -18.91 -11.11
CA ARG A 70 11.27 -20.22 -11.24
C ARG A 70 10.90 -20.81 -12.59
N ASN A 71 11.89 -21.08 -13.45
CA ASN A 71 11.63 -21.72 -14.73
C ASN A 71 11.32 -23.22 -14.55
N ASN A 72 10.98 -23.90 -15.64
CA ASN A 72 10.65 -25.33 -15.63
C ASN A 72 11.81 -26.25 -15.21
N ARG A 73 13.04 -25.72 -15.16
CA ARG A 73 14.25 -26.43 -14.71
C ARG A 73 14.58 -26.15 -13.24
N GLY A 74 13.73 -25.41 -12.53
CA GLY A 74 13.95 -25.03 -11.15
C GLY A 74 14.89 -23.84 -10.95
N GLU A 75 15.37 -23.20 -12.02
CA GLU A 75 16.28 -22.07 -11.95
C GLU A 75 15.52 -20.77 -11.66
N VAL A 76 16.08 -19.92 -10.80
CA VAL A 76 15.56 -18.57 -10.56
C VAL A 76 16.04 -17.67 -11.68
N LYS A 77 15.11 -16.98 -12.33
CA LYS A 77 15.38 -16.04 -13.44
C LYS A 77 14.71 -14.71 -13.13
N ALA A 78 15.37 -13.62 -13.52
CA ALA A 78 14.75 -12.31 -13.50
C ALA A 78 13.57 -12.27 -14.49
N THR A 79 12.44 -11.73 -14.04
CA THR A 79 11.27 -11.38 -14.84
C THR A 79 11.57 -10.12 -15.64
N SER A 80 12.55 -10.21 -16.54
CA SER A 80 12.97 -9.17 -17.47
C SER A 80 13.37 -9.81 -18.79
N GLY A 81 13.28 -9.07 -19.90
CA GLY A 81 13.65 -9.65 -21.18
C GLY A 81 13.62 -8.68 -22.35
N TRP A 82 14.21 -9.16 -23.44
CA TRP A 82 14.27 -8.46 -24.70
C TRP A 82 12.94 -8.56 -25.47
N GLY A 83 12.59 -7.50 -26.19
CA GLY A 83 11.46 -7.48 -27.11
C GLY A 83 10.49 -6.33 -26.86
N THR A 84 9.63 -6.10 -27.85
CA THR A 84 8.68 -4.98 -27.84
C THR A 84 7.57 -5.18 -26.81
N ASN A 85 7.17 -6.42 -26.50
CA ASN A 85 6.11 -6.74 -25.55
C ASN A 85 6.51 -7.87 -24.61
N PRO A 86 6.08 -7.81 -23.34
CA PRO A 86 6.22 -8.95 -22.50
C PRO A 86 5.34 -10.08 -23.03
N PRO A 87 5.75 -11.32 -22.79
CA PRO A 87 4.97 -12.52 -23.03
C PRO A 87 3.55 -12.42 -22.48
N ARG A 88 2.60 -13.02 -23.20
CA ARG A 88 1.18 -13.01 -22.84
C ARG A 88 0.93 -13.56 -21.44
N ILE A 89 1.64 -14.61 -21.03
CA ILE A 89 1.48 -15.21 -19.70
C ILE A 89 1.78 -14.20 -18.57
N LEU A 90 2.86 -13.42 -18.69
CA LEU A 90 3.21 -12.40 -17.71
C LEU A 90 2.22 -11.22 -17.73
N LYS A 91 1.71 -10.87 -18.92
CA LYS A 91 0.67 -9.85 -19.05
C LYS A 91 -0.62 -10.28 -18.37
N ASN A 92 -1.04 -11.53 -18.55
CA ASN A 92 -2.21 -12.09 -17.88
C ASN A 92 -2.03 -12.10 -16.36
N TRP A 93 -0.85 -12.45 -15.85
CA TRP A 93 -0.56 -12.35 -14.42
C TRP A 93 -0.70 -10.93 -13.88
N LEU A 94 -0.23 -9.92 -14.61
CA LEU A 94 -0.45 -8.53 -14.20
C LEU A 94 -1.91 -8.14 -14.22
N GLU A 95 -2.65 -8.55 -15.25
CA GLU A 95 -4.06 -8.24 -15.37
C GLU A 95 -4.85 -8.93 -14.24
N GLU A 96 -4.58 -10.19 -13.95
CA GLU A 96 -5.16 -10.93 -12.82
C GLU A 96 -4.74 -10.33 -11.46
N TYR A 97 -3.48 -9.94 -11.30
CA TYR A 97 -2.97 -9.31 -10.08
C TYR A 97 -3.57 -7.92 -9.84
N ASN A 98 -3.67 -7.08 -10.88
CA ASN A 98 -4.30 -5.75 -10.79
C ASN A 98 -5.84 -5.79 -10.79
N SER A 99 -6.44 -6.90 -11.21
CA SER A 99 -7.90 -7.14 -11.16
C SER A 99 -8.32 -7.89 -9.90
N SER A 100 -7.37 -8.48 -9.17
CA SER A 100 -7.60 -8.95 -7.82
C SER A 100 -8.07 -7.75 -6.99
N PRO A 101 -9.18 -7.85 -6.23
CA PRO A 101 -9.69 -6.73 -5.42
C PRO A 101 -8.75 -6.32 -4.27
N ALA A 102 -7.54 -6.88 -4.23
CA ALA A 102 -6.41 -6.44 -3.45
C ALA A 102 -5.89 -5.12 -4.06
N VAL A 103 -5.94 -3.96 -3.43
CA VAL A 103 -6.08 -3.61 -2.03
C VAL A 103 -6.53 -2.14 -2.07
N ASP A 104 -7.45 -1.72 -1.19
CA ASP A 104 -7.77 -0.30 -1.00
C ASP A 104 -6.56 0.40 -0.33
N GLU A 105 -5.46 0.53 -1.07
CA GLU A 105 -4.23 1.17 -0.62
C GLU A 105 -4.28 2.63 -0.99
N ASN A 106 -4.09 3.48 0.00
CA ASN A 106 -4.04 4.91 -0.19
C ASN A 106 -2.66 5.36 -0.67
N ILE A 107 -2.20 4.79 -1.79
CA ILE A 107 -0.84 4.95 -2.34
C ILE A 107 -0.74 6.10 -3.33
N SER A 108 -1.83 6.84 -3.56
CA SER A 108 -1.77 8.04 -4.38
C SER A 108 -0.91 9.09 -3.69
N LEU A 109 0.16 9.49 -4.36
CA LEU A 109 1.03 10.59 -3.93
C LEU A 109 0.58 11.93 -4.55
N THR A 110 -0.47 11.90 -5.37
CA THR A 110 -1.10 13.09 -5.94
C THR A 110 -2.28 13.48 -5.06
N TYR A 111 -2.28 14.73 -4.61
CA TYR A 111 -3.39 15.30 -3.84
C TYR A 111 -4.65 15.44 -4.71
N ILE A 112 -5.59 14.53 -4.46
CA ILE A 112 -6.93 14.37 -5.07
C ILE A 112 -7.97 15.44 -4.71
N ASN A 113 -7.84 16.04 -3.53
CA ASN A 113 -8.91 16.56 -2.67
C ASN A 113 -8.51 16.20 -1.23
N ASP A 114 -9.29 16.70 -0.26
CA ASP A 114 -9.13 16.31 1.14
C ASP A 114 -9.64 14.88 1.34
N ASP A 115 -8.70 13.93 1.28
CA ASP A 115 -8.96 12.53 1.61
C ASP A 115 -8.79 12.32 3.13
N ILE A 116 -9.66 12.97 3.91
CA ILE A 116 -9.68 12.91 5.37
C ILE A 116 -10.91 12.12 5.78
N ARG A 117 -10.72 11.07 6.57
CA ARG A 117 -11.79 10.17 7.02
C ARG A 117 -11.82 10.08 8.54
N LEU A 118 -13.02 10.09 9.09
CA LEU A 118 -13.27 9.67 10.46
C LEU A 118 -13.84 8.26 10.42
N CYS A 119 -13.05 7.29 10.89
CA CYS A 119 -13.38 5.87 10.90
C CYS A 119 -13.64 5.42 12.34
N THR A 120 -14.83 4.84 12.58
CA THR A 120 -15.24 4.38 13.92
C THR A 120 -15.49 2.88 13.93
N MET A 121 -14.82 2.16 14.83
CA MET A 121 -14.91 0.71 14.98
C MET A 121 -15.26 0.34 16.43
N GLN A 122 -16.27 -0.51 16.61
CA GLN A 122 -16.62 -1.07 17.92
C GLN A 122 -16.26 -2.56 17.97
N ARG A 123 -15.40 -2.93 18.93
CA ARG A 123 -15.11 -4.33 19.24
C ARG A 123 -16.28 -4.98 19.97
N ALA A 124 -16.47 -6.28 19.79
CA ALA A 124 -17.36 -7.08 20.63
C ALA A 124 -16.71 -7.37 22.00
N ILE A 125 -15.40 -7.61 22.01
CA ILE A 125 -14.58 -7.81 23.21
C ILE A 125 -13.27 -7.03 23.10
N PRO A 126 -12.67 -6.55 24.21
CA PRO A 126 -11.45 -5.73 24.17
C PRO A 126 -10.28 -6.36 23.40
N GLU A 127 -10.13 -7.69 23.46
CA GLU A 127 -9.05 -8.45 22.83
C GLU A 127 -9.25 -8.68 21.33
N GLN A 128 -10.41 -8.32 20.78
CA GLN A 128 -10.71 -8.54 19.38
C GLN A 128 -9.77 -7.75 18.47
N LEU A 129 -9.14 -8.46 17.54
CA LEU A 129 -8.33 -7.84 16.49
C LEU A 129 -9.21 -7.03 15.54
N LEU A 130 -8.77 -5.82 15.23
CA LEU A 130 -9.46 -4.93 14.30
C LEU A 130 -9.13 -5.23 12.83
N GLY A 131 -8.10 -6.03 12.58
CA GLY A 131 -7.65 -6.46 11.24
C GLY A 131 -6.75 -5.44 10.53
N TYR A 132 -5.86 -4.80 11.28
CA TYR A 132 -4.76 -3.98 10.77
C TYR A 132 -3.54 -4.11 11.69
N PHE A 133 -2.36 -3.78 11.16
CA PHE A 133 -1.17 -3.49 11.93
C PHE A 133 -1.01 -1.98 12.11
N HIS A 134 -0.78 -1.56 13.34
CA HIS A 134 -0.27 -0.23 13.63
C HIS A 134 1.23 -0.21 13.34
N ARG A 135 1.68 0.78 12.57
CA ARG A 135 3.08 1.00 12.26
C ARG A 135 3.51 2.39 12.70
N TYR A 136 4.78 2.51 13.07
CA TYR A 136 5.41 3.79 13.40
C TYR A 136 6.65 3.98 12.53
N PHE A 137 6.68 5.04 11.74
CA PHE A 137 7.82 5.40 10.92
C PHE A 137 8.73 6.36 11.70
N ALA A 138 9.76 5.80 12.34
CA ALA A 138 10.66 6.55 13.21
C ALA A 138 11.36 7.75 12.54
N PRO A 139 11.86 7.68 11.29
CA PRO A 139 12.60 8.78 10.68
C PRO A 139 11.80 10.08 10.54
N GLN A 140 10.49 10.00 10.25
CA GLN A 140 9.61 11.17 10.15
C GLN A 140 8.55 11.21 11.27
N ARG A 141 8.72 10.36 12.29
CA ARG A 141 7.92 10.31 13.52
C ARG A 141 6.41 10.34 13.28
N PHE A 142 5.87 9.32 12.62
CA PHE A 142 4.42 9.23 12.41
C PHE A 142 3.85 7.83 12.48
N HIS A 143 2.56 7.75 12.74
CA HIS A 143 1.78 6.51 12.80
C HIS A 143 1.00 6.29 11.51
N TYR A 144 0.97 5.04 11.05
CA TYR A 144 0.17 4.66 9.89
C TYR A 144 -0.42 3.26 10.02
N ILE A 145 -1.44 3.01 9.20
CA ILE A 145 -2.19 1.76 9.14
C ILE A 145 -1.64 0.87 8.03
N GLU A 146 -1.50 -0.43 8.31
CA GLU A 146 -1.30 -1.46 7.29
C GLU A 146 -2.41 -2.49 7.46
N LEU A 147 -3.36 -2.57 6.52
CA LEU A 147 -4.44 -3.54 6.60
C LEU A 147 -3.93 -4.97 6.42
N ILE A 148 -4.61 -5.92 7.07
CA ILE A 148 -4.36 -7.35 6.85
C ILE A 148 -5.08 -7.77 5.55
N GLU A 149 -4.31 -8.26 4.57
CA GLU A 149 -4.79 -8.55 3.21
C GLU A 149 -5.80 -9.69 3.17
N ASP A 150 -5.53 -10.79 3.86
CA ASP A 150 -6.34 -12.01 3.92
C ASP A 150 -7.59 -11.89 4.83
N LEU A 151 -7.91 -10.68 5.31
CA LEU A 151 -9.05 -10.40 6.18
C LEU A 151 -10.04 -9.37 5.59
N PRO A 152 -10.69 -9.63 4.43
CA PRO A 152 -11.54 -8.67 3.72
C PRO A 152 -12.75 -8.19 4.53
N SER A 153 -13.22 -8.96 5.52
CA SER A 153 -14.34 -8.63 6.40
C SER A 153 -13.92 -7.95 7.72
N SER A 154 -12.66 -7.54 7.84
CA SER A 154 -12.14 -6.92 9.08
C SER A 154 -12.89 -5.64 9.47
N LEU A 155 -12.88 -5.32 10.77
CA LEU A 155 -13.46 -4.08 11.28
C LEU A 155 -12.82 -2.85 10.64
N ALA A 156 -11.49 -2.84 10.52
CA ALA A 156 -10.73 -1.76 9.92
C ALA A 156 -11.16 -1.47 8.48
N ARG A 157 -11.20 -2.51 7.64
CA ARG A 157 -11.57 -2.36 6.23
C ARG A 157 -13.02 -1.92 6.08
N ARG A 158 -13.94 -2.53 6.85
CA ARG A 158 -15.35 -2.12 6.83
C ARG A 158 -15.57 -0.70 7.32
N ALA A 159 -14.77 -0.23 8.29
CA ALA A 159 -14.81 1.15 8.79
C ALA A 159 -14.19 2.16 7.82
N GLY A 160 -13.65 1.72 6.69
CA GLY A 160 -13.07 2.56 5.64
C GLY A 160 -11.65 3.02 5.90
N LEU A 161 -10.92 2.36 6.82
CA LEU A 161 -9.47 2.50 6.88
C LEU A 161 -8.85 1.91 5.61
N LYS A 162 -7.77 2.54 5.15
CA LYS A 162 -6.97 2.11 4.01
C LYS A 162 -5.53 1.86 4.45
N SER A 163 -4.83 0.97 3.74
CA SER A 163 -3.39 0.83 3.97
C SER A 163 -2.69 2.16 3.64
N TYR A 164 -1.69 2.51 4.44
CA TYR A 164 -0.90 3.75 4.40
C TYR A 164 -1.62 5.02 4.85
N ASP A 165 -2.83 4.89 5.40
CA ASP A 165 -3.48 5.99 6.08
C ASP A 165 -2.64 6.43 7.28
N ARG A 166 -2.34 7.73 7.33
CA ARG A 166 -1.67 8.35 8.48
C ARG A 166 -2.70 8.66 9.56
N ILE A 167 -2.39 8.29 10.80
CA ILE A 167 -3.27 8.53 11.95
C ILE A 167 -2.99 9.92 12.51
N ILE A 168 -4.01 10.77 12.50
CA ILE A 168 -3.93 12.16 12.96
C ILE A 168 -4.51 12.27 14.37
N PHE A 169 -5.69 11.67 14.57
CA PHE A 169 -6.32 11.61 15.89
C PHE A 169 -6.74 10.18 16.24
N LEU A 170 -6.65 9.86 17.53
CA LEU A 170 -7.20 8.67 18.15
C LEU A 170 -8.14 9.10 19.28
N ASN A 171 -9.41 8.71 19.21
CA ASN A 171 -10.44 9.00 20.21
C ASN A 171 -10.49 10.49 20.63
N GLY A 172 -10.48 11.40 19.64
CA GLY A 172 -10.53 12.84 19.90
C GLY A 172 -9.18 13.50 20.21
N VAL A 173 -8.11 12.73 20.46
CA VAL A 173 -6.79 13.25 20.82
C VAL A 173 -5.86 13.28 19.61
N ASN A 174 -5.19 14.40 19.35
CA ASN A 174 -4.17 14.49 18.29
C ASN A 174 -2.96 13.63 18.69
N VAL A 175 -2.56 12.73 17.80
CA VAL A 175 -1.47 11.76 18.02
C VAL A 175 -0.35 11.90 16.97
N GLU A 176 -0.34 12.97 16.18
CA GLU A 176 0.64 13.14 15.08
C GLU A 176 2.09 13.07 15.56
N ASN A 177 2.35 13.56 16.79
CA ASN A 177 3.68 13.66 17.37
C ASN A 177 3.96 12.62 18.47
N ASP A 178 3.00 11.72 18.73
CA ASP A 178 3.17 10.69 19.73
C ASP A 178 4.32 9.75 19.33
N SER A 179 5.06 9.28 20.33
CA SER A 179 5.97 8.15 20.15
C SER A 179 5.18 6.85 20.03
N ARG A 180 5.82 5.80 19.51
CA ARG A 180 5.26 4.43 19.50
C ARG A 180 4.69 4.02 20.86
N THR A 181 5.39 4.32 21.94
CA THR A 181 4.97 3.97 23.31
C THR A 181 3.77 4.79 23.76
N GLN A 182 3.76 6.10 23.51
CA GLN A 182 2.64 6.98 23.87
C GLN A 182 1.35 6.57 23.15
N PHE A 183 1.44 6.33 21.84
CA PHE A 183 0.29 5.86 21.06
C PHE A 183 -0.24 4.53 21.58
N GLY A 184 0.64 3.56 21.82
CA GLY A 184 0.26 2.25 22.36
C GLY A 184 -0.46 2.35 23.69
N HIS A 185 0.06 3.17 24.62
CA HIS A 185 -0.56 3.39 25.92
C HIS A 185 -1.96 4.00 25.81
N ARG A 186 -2.16 4.99 24.93
CA ARG A 186 -3.50 5.57 24.68
C ARG A 186 -4.48 4.53 24.14
N PHE A 187 -4.03 3.76 23.15
CA PHE A 187 -4.84 2.72 22.52
C PHE A 187 -5.24 1.62 23.51
N ASP A 188 -4.37 1.32 24.47
CA ASP A 188 -4.62 0.30 25.49
C ASP A 188 -5.53 0.78 26.62
N ILE A 189 -5.42 2.04 27.05
CA ILE A 189 -6.33 2.62 28.06
C ILE A 189 -7.78 2.55 27.59
N ASP A 190 -8.04 2.93 26.34
CA ASP A 190 -9.38 3.01 25.78
C ASP A 190 -9.83 1.72 25.09
N ARG A 191 -9.21 0.57 25.41
CA ARG A 191 -9.45 -0.68 24.68
C ARG A 191 -10.91 -1.15 24.73
N HIS A 192 -11.65 -0.76 25.77
CA HIS A 192 -13.08 -1.04 25.93
C HIS A 192 -14.01 -0.07 25.16
N LEU A 193 -13.50 1.09 24.72
CA LEU A 193 -14.28 2.09 23.99
C LEU A 193 -14.32 1.77 22.49
N PRO A 194 -15.28 2.35 21.74
CA PRO A 194 -15.15 2.46 20.30
C PRO A 194 -13.82 3.11 19.94
N VAL A 195 -13.16 2.60 18.91
CA VAL A 195 -11.94 3.19 18.35
C VAL A 195 -12.35 4.16 17.25
N GLU A 196 -12.11 5.44 17.48
CA GLU A 196 -12.30 6.50 16.51
C GLU A 196 -10.96 6.99 16.01
N MET A 197 -10.72 6.90 14.70
CA MET A 197 -9.50 7.38 14.07
C MET A 197 -9.81 8.43 13.03
N LEU A 198 -9.23 9.62 13.18
CA LEU A 198 -9.14 10.57 12.09
C LEU A 198 -7.87 10.27 11.31
N VAL A 199 -8.03 9.88 10.06
CA VAL A 199 -6.94 9.48 9.17
C VAL A 199 -6.95 10.26 7.87
N CYS A 200 -5.81 10.30 7.18
CA CYS A 200 -5.75 10.84 5.83
C CYS A 200 -4.74 10.11 4.94
N SER A 201 -4.86 10.33 3.63
CA SER A 201 -3.85 9.87 2.68
C SER A 201 -2.49 10.52 2.92
N PRO A 202 -1.39 9.86 2.51
CA PRO A 202 -0.06 10.48 2.48
C PRO A 202 -0.06 11.80 1.69
N ALA A 203 -0.69 11.84 0.51
CA ALA A 203 -0.76 13.06 -0.30
C ALA A 203 -1.53 14.20 0.37
N THR A 204 -2.63 13.90 1.08
CA THR A 204 -3.39 14.90 1.85
C THR A 204 -2.54 15.44 2.99
N TYR A 205 -1.80 14.57 3.68
CA TYR A 205 -0.91 14.99 4.74
C TYR A 205 0.16 15.97 4.24
N GLU A 206 0.87 15.59 3.19
CA GLU A 206 1.92 16.43 2.60
C GLU A 206 1.35 17.77 2.09
N HIS A 207 0.19 17.76 1.45
CA HIS A 207 -0.49 18.98 1.03
C HIS A 207 -0.81 19.88 2.23
N TYR A 208 -1.33 19.32 3.33
CA TYR A 208 -1.66 20.09 4.52
C TYR A 208 -0.41 20.74 5.13
N LYS A 209 0.68 19.98 5.29
CA LYS A 209 1.91 20.50 5.88
C LYS A 209 2.60 21.54 5.00
N ALA A 210 2.67 21.30 3.68
CA ALA A 210 3.24 22.26 2.73
C ALA A 210 2.49 23.60 2.71
N ASN A 211 1.19 23.59 3.00
CA ASN A 211 0.34 24.77 3.02
C ASN A 211 0.04 25.28 4.44
N GLN A 212 0.77 24.80 5.46
CA GLN A 212 0.60 25.19 6.87
C GLN A 212 -0.84 25.03 7.40
N LYS A 213 -1.60 24.09 6.83
CA LYS A 213 -2.94 23.73 7.28
C LYS A 213 -2.87 22.81 8.50
N ILE A 214 -3.81 22.99 9.41
CA ILE A 214 -3.91 22.19 10.64
C ILE A 214 -5.11 21.25 10.50
N PHE A 215 -4.92 20.00 10.92
CA PHE A 215 -6.02 19.06 11.02
C PHE A 215 -6.86 19.35 12.27
N HIS A 216 -8.16 19.50 12.10
CA HIS A 216 -9.13 19.65 13.18
C HIS A 216 -10.29 18.68 12.97
N PHE A 217 -10.93 18.23 14.06
CA PHE A 217 -12.10 17.35 13.98
C PHE A 217 -13.33 17.97 13.32
N ASP A 218 -13.36 19.30 13.22
CA ASP A 218 -14.50 20.07 12.69
C ASP A 218 -14.32 20.50 11.24
N LEU A 219 -13.26 20.04 10.56
CA LEU A 219 -13.06 20.31 9.14
C LEU A 219 -14.26 19.81 8.34
N SER A 220 -14.84 20.70 7.53
CA SER A 220 -16.01 20.39 6.70
C SER A 220 -15.73 19.35 5.62
N THR A 221 -14.46 19.14 5.29
CA THR A 221 -14.00 18.16 4.31
C THR A 221 -13.84 16.74 4.86
N ILE A 222 -14.01 16.55 6.18
CA ILE A 222 -13.95 15.22 6.79
C ILE A 222 -15.09 14.35 6.30
N GLN A 223 -14.74 13.22 5.71
CA GLN A 223 -15.66 12.14 5.40
C GLN A 223 -15.96 11.36 6.68
N ARG A 224 -17.11 11.63 7.30
CA ARG A 224 -17.58 10.90 8.49
C ARG A 224 -18.22 9.59 8.06
N LEU A 225 -17.49 8.49 8.20
CA LEU A 225 -17.96 7.18 7.75
C LEU A 225 -18.92 6.56 8.78
N LYS A 226 -19.78 5.66 8.31
CA LYS A 226 -20.72 4.97 9.19
C LYS A 226 -19.94 4.09 10.18
N PRO A 227 -20.22 4.18 11.50
CA PRO A 227 -19.60 3.32 12.49
C PRO A 227 -19.82 1.84 12.18
N VAL A 228 -18.80 1.02 12.43
CA VAL A 228 -18.87 -0.42 12.18
C VAL A 228 -18.71 -1.18 13.48
N TYR A 229 -19.61 -2.14 13.69
CA TYR A 229 -19.66 -2.98 14.87
C TYR A 229 -19.18 -4.39 14.53
N ALA A 230 -18.48 -5.00 15.47
CA ALA A 230 -18.26 -6.44 15.43
C ALA A 230 -19.61 -7.15 15.46
N THR A 231 -19.95 -7.83 14.38
CA THR A 231 -21.08 -8.75 14.41
C THR A 231 -20.64 -9.95 15.22
N SER A 232 -21.34 -10.26 16.31
CA SER A 232 -21.21 -11.57 16.94
C SER A 232 -21.50 -12.60 15.85
N SER A 233 -20.49 -13.40 15.49
CA SER A 233 -20.72 -14.60 14.70
C SER A 233 -21.79 -15.40 15.44
N ASN A 234 -22.99 -15.52 14.86
CA ASN A 234 -23.95 -16.50 15.34
C ASN A 234 -23.22 -17.85 15.33
N LYS A 235 -23.27 -18.51 16.49
CA LYS A 235 -22.69 -19.84 16.75
C LYS A 235 -23.12 -20.85 15.69
#